data_AF-L8FSB7-F1
#
_entry.id   AF-L8FSB7-F1
#
_cell.length_a   1.000
_cell.length_b   1.000
_cell.length_c   1.000
_cell.angle_alpha   90.00
_cell.angle_beta   90.00
_cell.angle_gamma   90.00
#
_symmetry.space_group_name_H-M   'P 1'
#
loop_
_entity.id
_entity.type
_entity.pdbx_description
1 polymer ?
#
loop_
_entity_poly.entity_id
_entity_poly.type
_entity_poly.pdbx_seq_one_letter_code
_entity_poly.pdbx_strand_id
1 'polypeptide(L)'
;MSFSYTLSDAERNGSRDTGVGGFDFDYNTPALSPTFPTAQDERHRIVASGIVGLPYDFRLSGILTLGSGLPFTQFVCPTASNPDICWNGGRPEKHSFIIPNAWAYRQVDLRLTKEFDIFNGQTIELIVDAINIFGFDNYSNFEQCLCSAEYGDPRGQFLPTRSVQLGLRYRW
;
A
#
# COMPACT_ATOMS: atom_id res chain seq x y z
N MET A 1 -11.97 -15.95 9.64
CA MET A 1 -10.93 -15.57 8.66
C MET A 1 -11.61 -14.78 7.56
N SER A 2 -10.95 -13.79 6.97
CA SER A 2 -11.46 -12.97 5.87
C SER A 2 -10.44 -12.92 4.74
N PHE A 3 -10.93 -12.86 3.50
CA PHE A 3 -10.13 -12.71 2.31
C PHE A 3 -10.86 -11.78 1.35
N SER A 4 -10.14 -10.81 0.79
CA SER A 4 -10.63 -9.88 -0.21
C SER A 4 -9.60 -9.74 -1.32
N TYR A 5 -10.08 -9.75 -2.56
CA TYR A 5 -9.33 -9.41 -3.75
C TYR A 5 -10.05 -8.29 -4.49
N THR A 6 -9.32 -7.25 -4.81
CA THR A 6 -9.80 -6.12 -5.61
C THR A 6 -9.01 -6.06 -6.90
N LEU A 7 -9.74 -6.07 -8.02
CA LEU A 7 -9.24 -5.65 -9.33
C LEU A 7 -9.66 -4.20 -9.53
N SER A 8 -8.72 -3.29 -9.78
CA SER A 8 -9.03 -1.91 -10.15
C SER A 8 -8.62 -1.66 -11.59
N ASP A 9 -9.53 -1.10 -12.38
CA ASP A 9 -9.22 -0.48 -13.66
C ASP A 9 -10.03 0.80 -13.76
N ALA A 10 -9.34 1.93 -13.61
CA ALA A 10 -10.00 3.23 -13.56
C ALA A 10 -9.16 4.27 -14.29
N GLU A 11 -9.84 5.02 -15.15
CA GLU A 11 -9.32 6.18 -15.84
C GLU A 11 -10.10 7.45 -15.45
N ARG A 12 -9.45 8.60 -15.57
CA ARG A 12 -10.08 9.93 -15.44
C ARG A 12 -9.62 10.86 -16.55
N ASN A 13 -10.41 11.90 -16.78
CA ASN A 13 -10.08 13.03 -17.65
C ASN A 13 -10.18 14.33 -16.83
N GLY A 14 -9.37 15.34 -17.15
CA GLY A 14 -9.37 16.62 -16.46
C GLY A 14 -8.40 16.68 -15.28
N SER A 15 -8.81 17.34 -14.20
CA SER A 15 -7.98 17.63 -13.02
C SER A 15 -7.20 16.41 -12.54
N ARG A 16 -5.96 16.59 -12.05
CA ARG A 16 -5.19 15.60 -11.27
C ARG A 16 -5.28 15.82 -9.77
N ASP A 17 -5.94 16.90 -9.35
CA ASP A 17 -6.08 17.24 -7.94
C ASP A 17 -6.89 16.15 -7.23
N THR A 18 -6.47 15.87 -5.99
CA THR A 18 -7.16 15.02 -5.02
C THR A 18 -8.07 15.83 -4.08
N GLY A 19 -8.13 17.17 -4.26
CA GLY A 19 -8.90 18.13 -3.47
C GLY A 19 -10.13 18.73 -4.17
N VAL A 20 -10.51 19.94 -3.72
CA VAL A 20 -11.80 20.63 -4.02
C VAL A 20 -11.80 21.33 -5.39
N GLY A 21 -10.64 21.48 -6.04
CA GLY A 21 -10.53 22.13 -7.34
C GLY A 21 -10.69 21.15 -8.49
N GLY A 22 -11.87 21.09 -9.10
CA GLY A 22 -12.08 20.38 -10.39
C GLY A 22 -11.38 21.04 -11.59
N PHE A 23 -10.32 21.82 -11.37
CA PHE A 23 -9.63 22.59 -12.38
C PHE A 23 -8.41 21.86 -12.93
N ASP A 24 -8.23 21.94 -14.24
CA ASP A 24 -7.04 21.48 -14.95
C ASP A 24 -6.34 22.72 -15.51
N PHE A 25 -5.15 23.03 -15.00
CA PHE A 25 -4.34 24.18 -15.45
C PHE A 25 -3.18 23.76 -16.36
N ASP A 26 -3.01 22.46 -16.60
CA ASP A 26 -1.96 21.94 -17.48
C ASP A 26 -2.35 22.10 -18.95
N TYR A 27 -3.66 22.22 -19.24
CA TYR A 27 -4.21 22.36 -20.58
C TYR A 27 -5.01 23.65 -20.73
N ASN A 28 -4.80 24.38 -21.82
CA ASN A 28 -5.48 25.66 -22.08
C ASN A 28 -6.96 25.52 -22.47
N THR A 29 -7.40 24.33 -22.86
CA THR A 29 -8.80 24.00 -23.16
C THR A 29 -9.12 22.59 -22.67
N PRO A 30 -10.36 22.33 -22.19
CA PRO A 30 -10.75 20.99 -21.73
C PRO A 30 -10.61 19.90 -22.80
N ALA A 31 -10.76 20.25 -24.09
CA ALA A 31 -10.65 19.33 -25.21
C ALA A 31 -9.24 18.71 -25.38
N LEU A 32 -8.21 19.32 -24.79
CA LEU A 32 -6.85 18.80 -24.84
C LEU A 32 -6.50 17.90 -23.64
N SER A 33 -7.33 17.89 -22.59
CA SER A 33 -7.05 17.06 -21.42
C SER A 33 -7.17 15.59 -21.81
N PRO A 34 -6.11 14.77 -21.63
CA PRO A 34 -6.15 13.36 -21.99
C PRO A 34 -6.98 12.58 -20.97
N THR A 35 -7.43 11.39 -21.38
CA THR A 35 -7.85 10.36 -20.44
C THR A 35 -6.63 9.57 -20.00
N PHE A 36 -6.49 9.33 -18.70
CA PHE A 36 -5.33 8.66 -18.10
C PHE A 36 -5.73 7.83 -16.88
N PRO A 37 -4.92 6.82 -16.46
CA PRO A 37 -5.21 6.04 -15.26
C PRO A 37 -5.36 6.92 -14.01
N THR A 38 -6.29 6.58 -13.13
CA THR A 38 -6.42 7.28 -11.86
C THR A 38 -5.21 6.99 -10.96
N ALA A 39 -4.91 7.88 -10.01
CA ALA A 39 -3.86 7.63 -9.01
C ALA A 39 -4.19 6.47 -8.06
N GLN A 40 -5.43 5.96 -8.10
CA GLN A 40 -5.95 4.85 -7.31
C GLN A 40 -6.04 3.54 -8.12
N ASP A 41 -5.50 3.53 -9.34
CA ASP A 41 -5.48 2.37 -10.22
C ASP A 41 -4.44 1.31 -9.81
N GLU A 42 -4.61 0.72 -8.62
CA GLU A 42 -3.87 -0.48 -8.22
C GLU A 42 -4.54 -1.73 -8.81
N ARG A 43 -3.97 -2.25 -9.90
CA ARG A 43 -4.58 -3.34 -10.68
C ARG A 43 -4.98 -4.55 -9.85
N HIS A 44 -4.13 -4.99 -8.92
CA HIS A 44 -4.40 -6.14 -8.08
C HIS A 44 -4.09 -5.81 -6.63
N ARG A 45 -5.09 -5.97 -5.75
CA ARG A 45 -4.91 -5.86 -4.31
C ARG A 45 -5.50 -7.08 -3.61
N ILE A 46 -4.74 -7.70 -2.73
CA ILE A 46 -5.19 -8.79 -1.86
C ILE A 46 -5.06 -8.31 -0.41
N VAL A 47 -6.14 -8.47 0.36
CA VAL A 47 -6.14 -8.28 1.80
C VAL A 47 -6.75 -9.52 2.45
N ALA A 48 -6.00 -10.18 3.32
CA ALA A 48 -6.47 -11.34 4.06
C ALA A 48 -6.20 -11.19 5.55
N SER A 49 -7.07 -11.73 6.39
CA SER A 49 -6.89 -11.71 7.84
C SER A 49 -7.38 -12.98 8.51
N GLY A 50 -6.73 -13.32 9.62
CA GLY A 50 -7.02 -14.53 10.36
C GLY A 50 -6.72 -14.38 11.84
N ILE A 51 -7.38 -15.22 12.64
CA ILE A 51 -7.10 -15.37 14.05
C ILE A 51 -7.17 -16.85 14.40
N VAL A 52 -6.24 -17.31 15.21
CA VAL A 52 -6.11 -18.70 15.64
C VAL A 52 -5.72 -18.75 17.11
N GLY A 53 -6.33 -19.68 17.85
CA GLY A 53 -5.90 -20.04 19.18
C GLY A 53 -4.71 -20.99 19.09
N LEU A 54 -3.68 -20.73 19.88
CA LEU A 54 -2.49 -21.55 20.04
C LEU A 54 -2.53 -22.23 21.42
N PRO A 55 -1.70 -23.27 21.66
CA PRO A 55 -1.57 -23.88 22.98
C PRO A 55 -1.27 -22.85 24.07
N TYR A 56 -1.62 -23.17 25.32
CA TYR A 56 -1.46 -22.28 26.47
C TYR A 56 -2.23 -20.95 26.32
N ASP A 57 -3.42 -20.97 25.72
CA ASP A 57 -4.33 -19.82 25.53
C ASP A 57 -3.69 -18.59 24.87
N PHE A 58 -2.63 -18.80 24.09
CA PHE A 58 -2.12 -17.77 23.21
C PHE A 58 -3.10 -17.56 22.06
N ARG A 59 -3.22 -16.32 21.59
CA ARG A 59 -4.04 -15.98 20.43
C ARG A 59 -3.16 -15.24 19.43
N LEU A 60 -3.04 -15.81 18.24
CA LEU A 60 -2.32 -15.21 17.13
C LEU A 60 -3.33 -14.67 16.12
N SER A 61 -3.22 -13.40 15.77
CA SER A 61 -3.94 -12.78 14.67
C SER A 61 -2.97 -12.22 13.65
N GLY A 62 -3.39 -12.15 12.40
CA GLY A 62 -2.55 -11.62 11.33
C GLY A 62 -3.33 -10.99 10.20
N ILE A 63 -2.65 -10.06 9.51
CA ILE A 63 -3.13 -9.38 8.31
C ILE A 63 -2.04 -9.51 7.23
N LEU A 64 -2.46 -9.95 6.05
CA LEU A 64 -1.66 -9.95 4.81
C LEU A 64 -2.22 -8.87 3.89
N THR A 65 -1.36 -7.97 3.42
CA THR A 65 -1.68 -6.98 2.40
C THR A 65 -0.69 -7.10 1.25
N LEU A 66 -1.20 -7.41 0.05
CA LEU A 66 -0.41 -7.45 -1.18
C LEU A 66 -1.03 -6.50 -2.21
N GLY A 67 -0.19 -5.79 -2.95
CA GLY A 67 -0.60 -4.83 -3.96
C GLY A 67 0.31 -4.86 -5.17
N SER A 68 -0.24 -4.78 -6.37
CA SER A 68 0.54 -4.65 -7.61
C SER A 68 1.20 -3.27 -7.74
N GLY A 69 0.90 -2.35 -6.84
CA GLY A 69 1.44 -1.00 -6.81
C GLY A 69 0.52 0.02 -7.47
N LEU A 70 0.53 1.23 -6.90
CA LEU A 70 -0.14 2.39 -7.47
C LEU A 70 0.70 2.97 -8.62
N PRO A 71 0.05 3.57 -9.63
CA PRO A 71 0.76 4.27 -10.68
C PRO A 71 1.48 5.52 -10.19
N PHE A 72 2.41 6.01 -11.01
CA PHE A 72 3.06 7.31 -10.83
C PHE A 72 3.16 8.05 -12.18
N THR A 73 3.29 9.37 -12.12
CA THR A 73 3.37 10.23 -13.31
C THR A 73 4.74 10.13 -13.98
N GLN A 74 4.77 10.19 -15.31
CA GLN A 74 5.98 10.22 -16.10
C GLN A 74 6.15 11.59 -16.76
N PHE A 75 7.27 12.27 -16.48
CA PHE A 75 7.66 13.52 -17.14
C PHE A 75 8.54 13.26 -18.36
N VAL A 76 8.50 14.20 -19.32
CA VAL A 76 9.21 14.11 -20.61
C VAL A 76 8.74 12.87 -21.38
N CYS A 77 7.41 12.69 -21.43
CA CYS A 77 6.79 11.54 -22.07
C CYS A 77 6.69 11.73 -23.58
N PRO A 78 7.34 10.90 -24.41
CA PRO A 78 7.41 11.09 -25.86
C PRO A 78 6.08 10.86 -26.59
N THR A 79 5.12 10.19 -25.94
CA THR A 79 3.79 9.92 -26.50
C THR A 79 2.76 10.98 -26.12
N ALA A 80 3.11 11.94 -25.27
CA ALA A 80 2.27 13.07 -24.90
C ALA A 80 2.81 14.33 -25.57
N SER A 81 1.91 15.24 -25.95
CA SER A 81 2.29 16.54 -26.51
C SER A 81 1.54 17.64 -25.77
N ASN A 82 2.29 18.56 -25.15
CA ASN A 82 1.80 19.79 -24.53
C ASN A 82 0.74 19.60 -23.41
N PRO A 83 1.16 19.36 -22.15
CA PRO A 83 2.54 19.11 -21.72
C PRO A 83 3.01 17.68 -22.03
N ASP A 84 4.32 17.49 -22.07
CA ASP A 84 4.98 16.20 -22.33
C ASP A 84 4.94 15.33 -21.05
N ILE A 85 3.74 15.00 -20.59
CA ILE A 85 3.48 14.28 -19.34
C ILE A 85 2.52 13.12 -19.59
N CYS A 86 2.92 11.92 -19.18
CA CYS A 86 2.03 10.76 -19.10
C CYS A 86 1.57 10.58 -17.65
N TRP A 87 0.41 11.18 -17.33
CA TRP A 87 -0.21 11.12 -16.02
C TRP A 87 -0.46 9.67 -15.60
N ASN A 88 0.08 9.26 -14.45
CA ASN A 88 -0.09 7.91 -13.91
C ASN A 88 0.24 6.78 -14.91
N GLY A 89 1.13 7.04 -15.88
CA GLY A 89 1.55 6.06 -16.89
C GLY A 89 2.60 5.07 -16.37
N GLY A 90 3.39 5.48 -15.37
CA GLY A 90 4.39 4.64 -14.74
C GLY A 90 3.77 3.56 -13.86
N ARG A 91 4.44 2.41 -13.74
CA ARG A 91 4.10 1.35 -12.77
C ARG A 91 5.37 0.95 -12.02
N PRO A 92 5.28 0.74 -10.70
CA PRO A 92 6.44 0.36 -9.90
C PRO A 92 6.92 -1.05 -10.25
N GLU A 93 8.20 -1.30 -9.98
CA GLU A 93 8.77 -2.63 -10.08
C GLU A 93 8.01 -3.61 -9.16
N LYS A 94 7.81 -4.83 -9.65
CA LYS A 94 7.14 -5.90 -8.93
C LYS A 94 8.14 -6.95 -8.50
N HIS A 95 7.97 -7.44 -7.28
CA HIS A 95 8.79 -8.48 -6.70
C HIS A 95 7.96 -9.72 -6.39
N SER A 96 8.68 -10.81 -6.09
CA SER A 96 8.09 -12.09 -5.74
C SER A 96 7.67 -12.18 -4.27
N PHE A 97 6.60 -12.92 -4.03
CA PHE A 97 6.22 -13.46 -2.72
C PHE A 97 5.45 -14.77 -2.93
N ILE A 98 4.16 -14.85 -2.57
CA ILE A 98 3.31 -16.03 -2.83
C ILE A 98 3.08 -16.26 -4.33
N ILE A 99 2.97 -15.16 -5.09
CA ILE A 99 2.93 -15.17 -6.56
C ILE A 99 4.21 -14.51 -7.06
N PRO A 100 4.97 -15.14 -7.98
CA PRO A 100 6.17 -14.56 -8.56
C PRO A 100 5.89 -13.25 -9.31
N ASN A 101 6.75 -12.25 -9.13
CA ASN A 101 6.76 -10.97 -9.87
C ASN A 101 5.41 -10.25 -9.95
N ALA A 102 4.59 -10.33 -8.89
CA ALA A 102 3.24 -9.79 -8.89
C ALA A 102 3.08 -8.53 -8.01
N TRP A 103 4.00 -8.26 -7.08
CA TRP A 103 3.74 -7.36 -5.95
C TRP A 103 4.76 -6.24 -5.83
N ALA A 104 4.30 -5.00 -5.88
CA ALA A 104 5.10 -3.82 -5.51
C ALA A 104 4.90 -3.45 -4.02
N TYR A 105 3.73 -3.77 -3.46
CA TYR A 105 3.46 -3.65 -2.02
C TYR A 105 3.26 -5.02 -1.40
N ARG A 106 3.97 -5.31 -0.31
CA ARG A 106 3.92 -6.55 0.45
C ARG A 106 4.02 -6.25 1.94
N GLN A 107 3.04 -6.68 2.73
CA GLN A 107 3.10 -6.54 4.17
C GLN A 107 2.39 -7.69 4.88
N VAL A 108 3.05 -8.21 5.92
CA VAL A 108 2.50 -9.21 6.83
C VAL A 108 2.66 -8.70 8.24
N ASP A 109 1.53 -8.51 8.91
CA ASP A 109 1.46 -8.02 10.29
C ASP A 109 0.90 -9.13 11.17
N LEU A 110 1.51 -9.33 12.34
CA LEU A 110 1.09 -10.33 13.31
C LEU A 110 0.89 -9.68 14.67
N ARG A 111 -0.12 -10.15 15.41
CA ARG A 111 -0.38 -9.81 16.80
C ARG A 111 -0.50 -11.10 17.60
N LEU A 112 0.34 -11.25 18.62
CA LEU A 112 0.28 -12.34 19.60
C LEU A 112 -0.24 -11.78 20.92
N THR A 113 -1.26 -12.41 21.50
CA THR A 113 -1.78 -12.04 22.82
C THR A 113 -1.82 -13.23 23.77
N LYS A 114 -1.64 -12.97 25.07
CA LYS A 114 -1.83 -13.94 26.14
C LYS A 114 -2.50 -13.27 27.33
N GLU A 115 -3.63 -13.82 27.75
CA GLU A 115 -4.35 -13.39 28.96
C GLU A 115 -3.93 -14.27 30.15
N PHE A 116 -3.77 -13.62 31.31
CA PHE A 116 -3.46 -14.23 32.59
C PHE A 116 -4.52 -13.82 33.61
N ASP A 117 -5.13 -14.80 34.24
CA ASP A 117 -5.98 -14.58 35.41
C ASP A 117 -5.11 -14.27 36.63
N ILE A 118 -5.53 -13.29 37.42
CA ILE A 118 -4.83 -12.85 38.62
C ILE A 118 -5.66 -13.20 39.87
N PHE A 119 -6.16 -12.21 40.59
CA PHE A 119 -6.99 -12.38 41.77
C PHE A 119 -8.35 -11.73 41.55
N ASN A 120 -9.39 -12.27 42.20
CA ASN A 120 -10.73 -11.69 42.22
C ASN A 120 -11.34 -11.45 40.83
N GLY A 121 -11.05 -12.33 39.85
CA GLY A 121 -11.57 -12.21 38.48
C GLY A 121 -10.87 -11.17 37.61
N GLN A 122 -9.80 -10.54 38.10
CA GLN A 122 -9.00 -9.57 37.35
C GLN A 122 -8.07 -10.28 36.37
N THR A 123 -7.83 -9.66 35.21
CA THR A 123 -7.00 -10.22 34.14
C THR A 123 -5.96 -9.24 33.63
N ILE A 124 -4.76 -9.73 33.31
CA ILE A 124 -3.74 -9.00 32.53
C ILE A 124 -3.58 -9.69 31.18
N GLU A 125 -3.60 -8.91 30.09
CA GLU A 125 -3.29 -9.36 28.74
C GLU A 125 -1.96 -8.74 28.27
N LEU A 126 -0.99 -9.58 27.91
CA LEU A 126 0.22 -9.18 27.20
C LEU A 126 -0.05 -9.20 25.69
N ILE A 127 0.40 -8.17 24.99
CA ILE A 127 0.22 -7.98 23.55
C ILE A 127 1.58 -7.71 22.91
N VAL A 128 1.89 -8.43 21.84
CA VAL A 128 3.07 -8.21 21.00
C VAL A 128 2.61 -8.06 19.55
N ASP A 129 2.87 -6.89 18.97
CA ASP A 129 2.60 -6.62 17.56
C ASP A 129 3.91 -6.60 16.77
N ALA A 130 3.98 -7.37 15.70
CA ALA A 130 5.07 -7.35 14.74
C ALA A 130 4.51 -6.86 13.39
N ILE A 131 4.88 -5.64 13.02
CA ILE A 131 4.42 -4.98 11.79
C ILE A 131 5.48 -5.19 10.71
N ASN A 132 5.04 -5.54 9.51
CA ASN A 132 5.88 -5.91 8.38
C ASN A 132 6.98 -6.92 8.78
N ILE A 133 6.56 -8.07 9.31
CA ILE A 133 7.47 -9.05 9.95
C ILE A 133 8.58 -9.53 9.01
N PHE A 134 8.31 -9.60 7.70
CA PHE A 134 9.30 -9.97 6.68
C PHE A 134 10.20 -8.80 6.25
N GLY A 135 9.90 -7.57 6.67
CA GLY A 135 10.70 -6.38 6.35
C GLY A 135 10.76 -6.11 4.86
N PHE A 136 9.64 -6.24 4.16
CA PHE A 136 9.57 -5.86 2.75
C PHE A 136 9.64 -4.35 2.60
N ASP A 137 10.37 -3.90 1.59
CA ASP A 137 10.36 -2.50 1.21
C ASP A 137 9.11 -2.21 0.37
N ASN A 138 8.35 -1.20 0.82
CA ASN A 138 7.11 -0.74 0.23
C ASN A 138 7.28 0.72 -0.14
N TYR A 139 7.49 1.01 -1.43
CA TYR A 139 7.83 2.35 -1.88
C TYR A 139 6.60 3.23 -2.14
N SER A 140 6.69 4.52 -1.83
CA SER A 140 5.59 5.48 -1.91
C SER A 140 5.70 6.47 -3.06
N ASN A 141 6.90 6.65 -3.62
CA ASN A 141 7.14 7.45 -4.81
C ASN A 141 8.46 7.03 -5.49
N PHE A 142 8.61 7.46 -6.74
CA PHE A 142 9.66 7.01 -7.66
C PHE A 142 10.23 8.20 -8.42
N GLU A 143 11.38 8.03 -9.07
CA GLU A 143 11.89 8.96 -10.07
C GLU A 143 10.95 8.99 -11.27
N GLN A 144 10.50 10.19 -11.64
CA GLN A 144 9.41 10.39 -12.58
C GLN A 144 9.90 10.87 -13.95
N CYS A 145 11.13 11.39 -14.08
CA CYS A 145 11.62 11.81 -15.39
C CYS A 145 12.05 10.62 -16.23
N LEU A 146 11.41 10.42 -17.40
CA LEU A 146 11.90 9.48 -18.41
C LEU A 146 13.27 9.88 -18.98
N CYS A 147 13.70 11.11 -18.72
CA CYS A 147 15.01 11.64 -19.06
C CYS A 147 16.15 11.24 -18.09
N SER A 148 15.83 10.66 -16.93
CA SER A 148 16.80 10.27 -15.90
C SER A 148 17.21 8.80 -16.08
N ALA A 149 18.48 8.50 -15.81
CA ALA A 149 18.98 7.13 -15.82
C ALA A 149 18.40 6.28 -14.67
N GLU A 150 17.94 6.94 -13.61
CA GLU A 150 17.31 6.40 -12.42
C GLU A 150 15.79 6.32 -12.53
N TYR A 151 15.21 6.47 -13.74
CA TYR A 151 13.76 6.43 -13.93
C TYR A 151 13.12 5.18 -13.29
N GLY A 152 12.10 5.39 -12.47
CA GLY A 152 11.42 4.31 -11.75
C GLY A 152 12.11 3.88 -10.45
N ASP A 153 13.30 4.40 -10.13
CA ASP A 153 13.96 4.10 -8.86
C ASP A 153 13.17 4.71 -7.68
N PRO A 154 13.06 4.00 -6.55
CA PRO A 154 12.36 4.51 -5.37
C PRO A 154 12.97 5.80 -4.81
N ARG A 155 12.11 6.78 -4.49
CA ARG A 155 12.51 8.04 -3.82
C ARG A 155 11.93 8.17 -2.41
N GLY A 156 11.03 7.27 -2.02
CA GLY A 156 10.33 7.30 -0.75
C GLY A 156 9.77 5.94 -0.38
N GLN A 157 9.60 5.71 0.92
CA GLN A 157 9.13 4.45 1.48
C GLN A 157 7.95 4.68 2.42
N PHE A 158 6.96 3.81 2.35
CA PHE A 158 5.86 3.77 3.31
C PHE A 158 6.37 3.37 4.70
N LEU A 159 5.84 4.05 5.71
CA LEU A 159 6.06 3.76 7.11
C LEU A 159 4.79 3.16 7.75
N PRO A 160 4.93 2.36 8.82
CA PRO A 160 6.19 1.92 9.41
C PRO A 160 6.87 0.82 8.58
N THR A 161 8.20 0.76 8.64
CA THR A 161 8.96 -0.43 8.22
C THR A 161 8.87 -1.50 9.32
N ARG A 162 9.67 -2.57 9.24
CA ARG A 162 9.66 -3.64 10.24
C ARG A 162 9.77 -3.06 11.66
N SER A 163 8.73 -3.24 12.46
CA SER A 163 8.64 -2.66 13.79
C SER A 163 7.92 -3.58 14.75
N VAL A 164 8.21 -3.43 16.04
CA VAL A 164 7.60 -4.21 17.11
C VAL A 164 6.98 -3.26 18.12
N GLN A 165 5.76 -3.57 18.57
CA GLN A 165 5.08 -2.85 19.63
C GLN A 165 4.73 -3.82 20.76
N LEU A 166 4.84 -3.34 21.99
CA LEU A 166 4.49 -4.08 23.19
C LEU A 166 3.34 -3.38 23.89
N GLY A 167 2.33 -4.15 24.28
CA GLY A 167 1.15 -3.66 24.96
C GLY A 167 0.83 -4.49 26.20
N LEU A 168 0.23 -3.82 27.18
CA LEU A 168 -0.31 -4.41 28.39
C LEU A 168 -1.74 -3.91 28.55
N ARG A 169 -2.69 -4.81 28.80
CA ARG A 169 -4.08 -4.45 29.11
C ARG A 169 -4.47 -5.08 30.45
N TYR A 170 -5.14 -4.31 31.29
CA TYR A 170 -5.67 -4.75 32.57
C TYR A 170 -7.20 -4.60 32.58
N ARG A 171 -7.91 -5.58 33.14
CA ARG A 171 -9.37 -5.58 33.33
C ARG A 171 -9.70 -5.97 34.77
N TRP A 172 -10.67 -5.26 35.35
CA TRP A 172 -11.19 -5.45 36.71
C TRP A 172 -12.69 -5.70 36.73
#